data_AF-A0A7S1CWV6-F1
#
_entry.id   AF-A0A7S1CWV6-F1
#
_cell.length_a   1.000
_cell.length_b   1.000
_cell.length_c   1.000
_cell.angle_alpha   90.00
_cell.angle_beta   90.00
_cell.angle_gamma   90.00
#
_symmetry.space_group_name_H-M   'P 1'
#
loop_
_entity.id
_entity.type
_entity.pdbx_description
1 polymer ?
#
loop_
_entity_poly.entity_id
_entity_poly.type
_entity_poly.pdbx_seq_one_letter_code
_entity_poly.pdbx_strand_id
1 'polypeptide(L)'
;TQGPTRIQVSVEFRGVRPEPENVHILPGGGGGLVRIYSDLQDETILPSAKLTKYRTPLRPKAEGVVIPLPDDRDVIPYNNKRIYELILSYEFNQEETGSFTPIAPALQGVLYESAYESQIMLIFDSQKKFLGVADAYPDEVKAPKGNVTIRMQVRHDSPEMLEKLANMTIWIERKLDKDISLRAFSSKAAMQIGKATVKKRILRRSMGASVFFEEPSKIPSSCKPGDVLTGTANYASGDVSLLGEGKRPGGYKISYLVGPKPPTKPSTDATTPELPDERTVEEKIAEAIRDLKVS
;
A
#
# COMPACT_ATOMS: atom_id res chain seq x y z
N THR A 1 49.74 7.79 13.29
CA THR A 1 49.19 7.57 14.64
C THR A 1 48.17 8.66 14.91
N GLN A 2 46.87 8.33 14.99
CA GLN A 2 45.87 9.34 15.36
C GLN A 2 46.07 9.72 16.84
N GLY A 3 46.07 11.03 17.12
CA GLY A 3 46.30 11.59 18.45
C GLY A 3 45.09 11.43 19.40
N PRO A 4 45.26 11.74 20.69
CA PRO A 4 44.19 11.61 21.68
C PRO A 4 43.03 12.57 21.34
N THR A 5 41.82 12.03 21.22
CA THR A 5 40.58 12.79 20.98
C THR A 5 39.67 12.66 22.18
N ARG A 6 39.10 13.78 22.64
CA ARG A 6 38.12 13.82 23.73
C ARG A 6 36.75 14.19 23.15
N ILE A 7 35.76 13.33 23.37
CA ILE A 7 34.38 13.52 22.88
C ILE A 7 33.47 13.75 24.10
N GLN A 8 32.59 14.74 24.00
CA GLN A 8 31.47 14.93 24.92
C GLN A 8 30.17 14.70 24.15
N VAL A 9 29.31 13.82 24.66
CA VAL A 9 28.03 13.46 24.05
C VAL A 9 26.90 13.84 25.00
N SER A 10 25.84 14.45 24.47
CA SER A 10 24.57 14.69 25.17
C SER A 10 23.45 14.04 24.37
N VAL A 11 22.49 13.41 25.07
CA VAL A 11 21.35 12.72 24.47
C VAL A 11 20.06 13.22 25.12
N GLU A 12 19.12 13.66 24.30
CA GLU A 12 17.79 14.08 24.73
C GLU A 12 16.73 13.21 24.05
N PHE A 13 15.79 12.66 24.84
CA PHE A 13 14.69 11.87 24.32
C PHE A 13 13.44 12.74 24.18
N ARG A 14 12.95 12.81 22.95
CA ARG A 14 11.76 13.55 22.53
C ARG A 14 10.92 12.71 21.61
N GLY A 15 9.64 13.04 21.52
CA GLY A 15 8.74 12.38 20.61
C GLY A 15 7.33 12.21 21.12
N VAL A 16 6.48 11.84 20.17
CA VAL A 16 5.05 11.64 20.38
C VAL A 16 4.75 10.16 20.16
N ARG A 17 4.12 9.54 21.15
CA ARG A 17 3.71 8.13 21.09
C ARG A 17 2.27 8.03 20.58
N PRO A 18 2.03 7.42 19.42
CA PRO A 18 0.69 7.14 18.93
C PRO A 18 0.13 5.83 19.48
N GLU A 19 -1.19 5.77 19.58
CA GLU A 19 -1.97 4.60 19.94
C GLU A 19 -3.23 4.56 19.04
N PRO A 20 -3.36 3.55 18.17
CA PRO A 20 -2.39 2.48 17.88
C PRO A 20 -1.11 2.99 17.18
N GLU A 21 -0.03 2.19 17.21
CA GLU A 21 1.24 2.56 16.53
C GLU A 21 1.10 2.56 15.00
N ASN A 22 0.32 1.60 14.47
CA ASN A 22 0.02 1.48 13.04
C ASN A 22 -1.45 1.78 12.81
N VAL A 23 -1.74 2.58 11.78
CA VAL A 23 -3.10 3.01 11.46
C VAL A 23 -3.58 2.25 10.23
N HIS A 24 -4.69 1.56 10.37
CA HIS A 24 -5.33 0.84 9.26
C HIS A 24 -6.70 1.46 9.00
N ILE A 25 -6.88 2.03 7.82
CA ILE A 25 -8.14 2.65 7.40
C ILE A 25 -8.88 1.69 6.46
N LEU A 26 -10.14 1.43 6.77
CA LEU A 26 -11.04 0.63 5.95
C LEU A 26 -11.91 1.53 5.06
N PRO A 27 -12.28 1.06 3.86
CA PRO A 27 -13.17 1.81 2.98
C PRO A 27 -14.56 1.91 3.62
N GLY A 28 -15.13 3.12 3.64
CA GLY A 28 -16.45 3.39 4.23
C GLY A 28 -16.46 3.54 5.76
N GLY A 29 -15.30 3.45 6.43
CA GLY A 29 -15.16 3.70 7.87
C GLY A 29 -15.17 5.18 8.27
N GLY A 30 -15.10 6.08 7.29
CA GLY A 30 -15.00 7.53 7.44
C GLY A 30 -13.59 8.04 7.74
N GLY A 31 -12.67 7.18 8.15
CA GLY A 31 -11.28 7.53 8.47
C GLY A 31 -10.65 6.65 9.57
N GLY A 32 -9.42 6.94 9.94
CA GLY A 32 -8.68 6.31 11.04
C GLY A 32 -8.49 7.23 12.24
N LEU A 33 -8.71 6.72 13.45
CA LEU A 33 -8.42 7.43 14.71
C LEU A 33 -7.05 7.02 15.26
N VAL A 34 -6.29 8.02 15.68
CA VAL A 34 -5.05 7.85 16.45
C VAL A 34 -5.09 8.76 17.65
N ARG A 35 -4.78 8.22 18.83
CA ARG A 35 -4.49 9.02 20.01
C ARG A 35 -2.99 9.20 20.11
N ILE A 36 -2.55 10.43 20.31
CA ILE A 36 -1.13 10.76 20.44
C ILE A 36 -0.86 11.27 21.85
N TYR A 37 0.25 10.87 22.43
CA TYR A 37 0.64 11.20 23.80
C TYR A 37 2.03 11.83 23.82
N SER A 38 2.20 12.84 24.68
CA SER A 38 3.49 13.48 24.95
C SER A 38 4.01 13.04 26.30
N ASP A 39 4.70 11.90 26.38
CA ASP A 39 5.01 11.27 27.67
C ASP A 39 6.16 11.99 28.42
N LEU A 40 7.15 12.54 27.69
CA LEU A 40 8.41 13.00 28.28
C LEU A 40 8.46 14.52 28.50
N GLN A 41 8.06 15.30 27.50
CA GLN A 41 8.15 16.76 27.49
C GLN A 41 6.95 17.39 26.76
N ASP A 42 6.94 18.71 26.68
CA ASP A 42 6.05 19.43 25.78
C ASP A 42 6.52 19.26 24.33
N GLU A 43 5.63 18.80 23.47
CA GLU A 43 5.92 18.54 22.06
C GLU A 43 5.05 19.37 21.15
N THR A 44 5.65 19.91 20.09
CA THR A 44 4.88 20.63 19.08
C THR A 44 4.38 19.65 18.03
N ILE A 45 3.05 19.53 17.93
CA ILE A 45 2.38 18.57 17.06
C ILE A 45 1.83 19.23 15.80
N LEU A 46 2.03 18.56 14.66
CA LEU A 46 1.42 18.87 13.38
C LEU A 46 1.25 17.56 12.60
N PRO A 47 0.17 16.81 12.90
CA PRO A 47 -0.08 15.52 12.26
C PRO A 47 -0.24 15.64 10.75
N SER A 48 0.46 14.76 10.03
CA SER A 48 0.41 14.65 8.57
C SER A 48 0.62 13.19 8.17
N ALA A 49 -0.07 12.72 7.15
CA ALA A 49 0.11 11.37 6.64
C ALA A 49 0.09 11.37 5.11
N LYS A 50 0.88 10.47 4.52
CA LYS A 50 0.97 10.28 3.07
C LYS A 50 1.01 8.81 2.74
N LEU A 51 0.23 8.40 1.75
CA LEU A 51 0.31 7.09 1.12
C LEU A 51 1.22 7.23 -0.11
N THR A 52 2.24 6.38 -0.21
CA THR A 52 3.32 6.51 -1.21
C THR A 52 3.45 5.27 -2.08
N LYS A 53 2.92 4.13 -1.62
CA LYS A 53 3.01 2.83 -2.30
C LYS A 53 1.67 2.12 -2.26
N TYR A 54 1.47 1.17 -3.17
CA TYR A 54 0.36 0.24 -3.13
C TYR A 54 0.85 -1.19 -3.32
N ARG A 55 0.10 -2.14 -2.75
CA ARG A 55 0.41 -3.56 -2.81
C ARG A 55 -0.79 -4.32 -3.35
N THR A 56 -0.55 -5.15 -4.35
CA THR A 56 -1.56 -6.03 -4.93
C THR A 56 -1.30 -7.48 -4.50
N PRO A 57 -2.27 -8.16 -3.88
CA PRO A 57 -2.12 -9.56 -3.52
C PRO A 57 -2.16 -10.45 -4.77
N LEU A 58 -1.32 -11.48 -4.81
CA LEU A 58 -1.21 -12.40 -5.93
C LEU A 58 -1.12 -13.84 -5.43
N ARG A 59 -2.06 -14.68 -5.89
CA ARG A 59 -2.03 -16.13 -5.67
C ARG A 59 -1.23 -16.84 -6.75
N PRO A 60 -0.69 -18.04 -6.45
CA PRO A 60 -0.03 -18.82 -7.46
C PRO A 60 -1.04 -19.28 -8.52
N LYS A 61 -0.58 -19.46 -9.75
CA LYS A 61 -1.40 -19.84 -10.91
C LYS A 61 -2.04 -21.22 -10.74
N ALA A 62 -1.34 -22.11 -10.05
CA ALA A 62 -1.79 -23.43 -9.67
C ALA A 62 -1.22 -23.72 -8.27
N GLU A 63 -1.77 -24.74 -7.61
CA GLU A 63 -1.23 -25.25 -6.38
C GLU A 63 0.23 -25.68 -6.58
N GLY A 64 1.11 -25.25 -5.67
CA GLY A 64 2.52 -25.61 -5.71
C GLY A 64 2.71 -27.09 -5.45
N VAL A 65 3.61 -27.71 -6.21
CA VAL A 65 3.94 -29.12 -6.08
C VAL A 65 5.24 -29.24 -5.28
N VAL A 66 5.19 -30.05 -4.23
CA VAL A 66 6.38 -30.41 -3.45
C VAL A 66 7.07 -31.58 -4.15
N ILE A 67 8.36 -31.41 -4.47
CA ILE A 67 9.18 -32.45 -5.10
C ILE A 67 10.50 -32.61 -4.35
N PRO A 68 11.04 -33.83 -4.23
CA PRO A 68 12.38 -34.03 -3.70
C PRO A 68 13.40 -33.43 -4.68
N LEU A 69 14.39 -32.69 -4.19
CA LEU A 69 15.50 -32.26 -5.04
C LEU A 69 16.22 -33.51 -5.58
N PRO A 70 16.63 -33.57 -6.86
CA PRO A 70 17.10 -34.81 -7.49
C PRO A 70 18.59 -35.10 -7.29
N ASP A 71 19.39 -34.14 -6.85
CA ASP A 71 20.84 -34.28 -6.67
C ASP A 71 21.18 -34.77 -5.25
N ASP A 72 22.19 -35.64 -5.14
CA ASP A 72 22.68 -36.16 -3.85
C ASP A 72 23.39 -35.09 -3.01
N ARG A 73 23.78 -33.97 -3.63
CA ARG A 73 24.25 -32.78 -2.90
C ARG A 73 23.19 -32.20 -1.95
N ASP A 74 21.91 -32.46 -2.22
CA ASP A 74 20.77 -31.93 -1.48
C ASP A 74 20.27 -32.95 -0.42
N VAL A 75 21.19 -33.81 0.06
CA VAL A 75 20.99 -34.72 1.21
C VAL A 75 21.81 -34.21 2.39
N ILE A 76 21.16 -34.05 3.54
CA ILE A 76 21.78 -33.63 4.79
C ILE A 76 22.65 -34.77 5.34
N PRO A 77 23.99 -34.63 5.45
CA PRO A 77 24.88 -35.76 5.72
C PRO A 77 24.69 -36.44 7.08
N TYR A 78 24.31 -35.69 8.13
CA TYR A 78 24.29 -36.22 9.50
C TYR A 78 23.08 -37.11 9.81
N ASN A 79 21.98 -36.96 9.08
CA ASN A 79 20.73 -37.72 9.29
C ASN A 79 20.17 -38.35 8.00
N ASN A 80 20.90 -38.21 6.89
CA ASN A 80 20.53 -38.71 5.57
C ASN A 80 19.13 -38.24 5.11
N LYS A 81 18.68 -37.06 5.56
CA LYS A 81 17.41 -36.49 5.13
C LYS A 81 17.56 -35.78 3.79
N ARG A 82 16.63 -36.06 2.87
CA ARG A 82 16.55 -35.38 1.58
C ARG A 82 15.89 -34.01 1.74
N ILE A 83 16.41 -33.01 1.06
CA ILE A 83 15.77 -31.69 0.97
C ILE A 83 14.73 -31.72 -0.15
N TYR A 84 13.56 -31.15 0.13
CA TYR A 84 12.47 -30.97 -0.81
C TYR A 84 12.41 -29.52 -1.27
N GLU A 85 11.86 -29.29 -2.45
CA GLU A 85 11.52 -27.97 -2.95
C GLU A 85 10.02 -27.85 -3.23
N LEU A 86 9.50 -26.66 -2.97
CA LEU A 86 8.19 -26.20 -3.41
C LEU A 86 8.40 -25.08 -4.43
N ILE A 87 7.82 -25.24 -5.62
CA ILE A 87 7.86 -24.21 -6.66
C ILE A 87 6.48 -23.60 -6.81
N LEU A 88 6.39 -22.29 -6.57
CA LEU A 88 5.19 -21.49 -6.75
C LEU A 88 5.39 -20.56 -7.95
N SER A 89 4.44 -20.59 -8.90
CA SER A 89 4.48 -19.75 -10.10
C SER A 89 3.37 -18.71 -10.04
N TYR A 90 3.74 -17.44 -10.05
CA TYR A 90 2.83 -16.30 -10.02
C TYR A 90 2.90 -15.54 -11.34
N GLU A 91 1.76 -15.06 -11.84
CA GLU A 91 1.69 -14.30 -13.09
C GLU A 91 0.83 -13.06 -12.91
N PHE A 92 1.30 -11.92 -13.41
CA PHE A 92 0.49 -10.72 -13.50
C PHE A 92 0.85 -9.93 -14.76
N ASN A 93 -0.09 -9.11 -15.23
CA ASN A 93 0.15 -8.20 -16.35
C ASN A 93 0.58 -6.83 -15.83
N GLN A 94 1.77 -6.39 -16.24
CA GLN A 94 2.29 -5.06 -15.96
C GLN A 94 1.80 -4.10 -17.06
N GLU A 95 0.92 -3.16 -16.69
CA GLU A 95 0.23 -2.28 -17.64
C GLU A 95 1.15 -1.24 -18.30
N GLU A 96 2.21 -0.83 -17.59
CA GLU A 96 3.20 0.16 -18.01
C GLU A 96 4.62 -0.23 -17.57
N THR A 97 5.63 0.17 -18.33
CA THR A 97 7.03 -0.03 -17.96
C THR A 97 7.34 0.66 -16.63
N GLY A 98 7.90 -0.05 -15.66
CA GLY A 98 8.15 0.49 -14.32
C GLY A 98 8.91 -0.45 -13.42
N SER A 99 8.98 -0.12 -12.13
CA SER A 99 9.53 -1.00 -11.10
C SER A 99 8.45 -1.55 -10.17
N PHE A 100 8.68 -2.75 -9.65
CA PHE A 100 7.90 -3.34 -8.58
C PHE A 100 8.80 -4.16 -7.66
N THR A 101 8.32 -4.43 -6.45
CA THR A 101 9.00 -5.32 -5.50
C THR A 101 8.09 -6.49 -5.17
N PRO A 102 8.48 -7.74 -5.46
CA PRO A 102 7.74 -8.90 -5.02
C PRO A 102 8.03 -9.19 -3.54
N ILE A 103 6.98 -9.32 -2.74
CA ILE A 103 7.06 -9.48 -1.28
C ILE A 103 6.29 -10.73 -0.87
N ALA A 104 6.91 -11.64 -0.13
CA ALA A 104 6.27 -12.76 0.56
C ALA A 104 6.37 -12.55 2.08
N PRO A 105 5.42 -11.81 2.69
CA PRO A 105 5.52 -11.43 4.11
C PRO A 105 5.59 -12.61 5.08
N ALA A 106 5.14 -13.81 4.67
CA ALA A 106 5.15 -15.00 5.50
C ALA A 106 6.56 -15.57 5.73
N LEU A 107 7.52 -15.27 4.85
CA LEU A 107 8.88 -15.82 4.88
C LEU A 107 9.96 -14.74 4.98
N GLN A 108 9.71 -13.58 4.37
CA GLN A 108 10.68 -12.48 4.30
C GLN A 108 10.84 -11.71 5.61
N GLY A 109 11.93 -10.97 5.73
CA GLY A 109 12.30 -10.21 6.93
C GLY A 109 13.20 -10.97 7.91
N VAL A 110 13.53 -12.22 7.61
CA VAL A 110 14.50 -13.06 8.31
C VAL A 110 15.34 -13.83 7.30
N LEU A 111 16.60 -14.14 7.64
CA LEU A 111 17.48 -14.93 6.79
C LEU A 111 17.95 -16.19 7.52
N TYR A 112 18.78 -16.03 8.56
CA TYR A 112 19.35 -17.17 9.31
C TYR A 112 18.40 -17.71 10.38
N GLU A 113 17.46 -16.88 10.85
CA GLU A 113 16.41 -17.27 11.79
C GLU A 113 15.18 -17.87 11.10
N SER A 114 15.21 -17.97 9.76
CA SER A 114 14.15 -18.59 8.99
C SER A 114 14.03 -20.07 9.34
N ALA A 115 12.80 -20.55 9.54
CA ALA A 115 12.53 -21.97 9.67
C ALA A 115 12.69 -22.72 8.33
N TYR A 116 12.66 -22.00 7.20
CA TYR A 116 12.85 -22.55 5.85
C TYR A 116 14.27 -22.27 5.35
N GLU A 117 14.80 -23.19 4.55
CA GLU A 117 16.19 -23.16 4.09
C GLU A 117 16.42 -22.20 2.91
N SER A 118 15.37 -21.90 2.13
CA SER A 118 15.43 -21.02 0.97
C SER A 118 14.06 -20.39 0.70
N GLN A 119 14.05 -19.18 0.14
CA GLN A 119 12.82 -18.45 -0.25
C GLN A 119 13.00 -17.61 -1.53
N ILE A 120 13.89 -18.05 -2.42
CA ILE A 120 14.30 -17.28 -3.60
C ILE A 120 13.15 -17.12 -4.60
N MET A 121 12.97 -15.91 -5.11
CA MET A 121 12.06 -15.57 -6.20
C MET A 121 12.84 -15.14 -7.43
N LEU A 122 12.61 -15.82 -8.56
CA LEU A 122 13.16 -15.45 -9.86
C LEU A 122 12.07 -14.79 -10.71
N ILE A 123 12.38 -13.64 -11.31
CA ILE A 123 11.43 -12.83 -12.06
C ILE A 123 11.78 -12.89 -13.56
N PHE A 124 10.79 -13.16 -14.40
CA PHE A 124 10.91 -13.28 -15.84
C PHE A 124 9.88 -12.43 -16.58
N ASP A 125 10.23 -11.96 -17.78
CA ASP A 125 9.27 -11.33 -18.71
C ASP A 125 8.53 -12.36 -19.58
N SER A 126 7.68 -11.85 -20.48
CA SER A 126 6.90 -12.65 -21.43
C SER A 126 7.74 -13.49 -22.41
N GLN A 127 8.99 -13.11 -22.65
CA GLN A 127 9.96 -13.83 -23.48
C GLN A 127 10.83 -14.79 -22.65
N LYS A 128 10.48 -15.00 -21.38
CA LYS A 128 11.26 -15.79 -20.40
C LYS A 128 12.65 -15.21 -20.13
N LYS A 129 12.87 -13.93 -20.45
CA LYS A 129 14.11 -13.24 -20.10
C LYS A 129 14.11 -12.97 -18.59
N PHE A 130 15.22 -13.28 -17.95
CA PHE A 130 15.43 -12.98 -16.54
C PHE A 130 15.50 -11.46 -16.30
N LEU A 131 14.68 -10.96 -15.37
CA LEU A 131 14.59 -9.55 -15.01
C LEU A 131 15.28 -9.24 -13.67
N GLY A 132 15.26 -10.19 -12.73
CA GLY A 132 15.82 -9.98 -11.41
C GLY A 132 15.49 -11.12 -10.44
N VAL A 133 16.00 -10.97 -9.23
CA VAL A 133 15.84 -11.91 -8.12
C VAL A 133 15.40 -11.17 -6.87
N ALA A 134 14.61 -11.83 -6.03
CA ALA A 134 14.23 -11.37 -4.70
C ALA A 134 14.39 -12.52 -3.69
N ASP A 135 14.70 -12.17 -2.44
CA ASP A 135 14.91 -13.14 -1.35
C ASP A 135 14.43 -12.51 -0.02
N ALA A 136 15.16 -12.66 1.10
CA ALA A 136 14.74 -12.21 2.43
C ALA A 136 14.45 -10.70 2.53
N TYR A 137 15.23 -9.89 1.82
CA TYR A 137 15.14 -8.42 1.79
C TYR A 137 15.08 -7.96 0.32
N PRO A 138 13.90 -7.98 -0.31
CA PRO A 138 13.77 -7.76 -1.74
C PRO A 138 13.96 -6.30 -2.13
N ASP A 139 14.70 -6.07 -3.21
CA ASP A 139 14.86 -4.78 -3.87
C ASP A 139 13.83 -4.58 -5.01
N GLU A 140 13.77 -3.37 -5.54
CA GLU A 140 12.95 -3.05 -6.72
C GLU A 140 13.50 -3.71 -8.00
N VAL A 141 12.62 -4.41 -8.73
CA VAL A 141 12.90 -5.01 -10.03
C VAL A 141 12.25 -4.18 -11.13
N LYS A 142 13.02 -3.82 -12.16
CA LYS A 142 12.50 -3.12 -13.34
C LYS A 142 11.92 -4.12 -14.33
N ALA A 143 10.72 -3.85 -14.83
CA ALA A 143 10.06 -4.68 -15.83
C ALA A 143 9.43 -3.85 -16.95
N PRO A 144 9.47 -4.33 -18.20
CA PRO A 144 8.74 -3.74 -19.31
C PRO A 144 7.23 -3.95 -19.12
N LYS A 145 6.43 -3.21 -19.90
CA LYS A 145 5.01 -3.51 -20.09
C LYS A 145 4.83 -4.94 -20.62
N GLY A 146 3.89 -5.68 -20.03
CA GLY A 146 3.53 -7.03 -20.46
C GLY A 146 3.39 -8.02 -19.30
N ASN A 147 3.24 -9.30 -19.65
CA ASN A 147 3.12 -10.37 -18.67
C ASN A 147 4.46 -10.61 -17.98
N VAL A 148 4.42 -10.70 -16.65
CA VAL A 148 5.56 -11.01 -15.79
C VAL A 148 5.26 -12.30 -15.05
N THR A 149 6.26 -13.17 -14.98
CA THR A 149 6.20 -14.43 -14.23
C THR A 149 7.20 -14.39 -13.08
N ILE A 150 6.73 -14.70 -11.87
CA ILE A 150 7.59 -14.88 -10.69
C ILE A 150 7.57 -16.35 -10.32
N ARG A 151 8.74 -16.98 -10.28
CA ARG A 151 8.91 -18.34 -9.79
C ARG A 151 9.60 -18.29 -8.43
N MET A 152 8.86 -18.64 -7.39
CA MET A 152 9.38 -18.74 -6.03
C MET A 152 9.73 -20.19 -5.72
N GLN A 153 10.93 -20.42 -5.21
CA GLN A 153 11.40 -21.71 -4.72
C GLN A 153 11.57 -21.63 -3.20
N VAL A 154 10.87 -22.52 -2.48
CA VAL A 154 11.04 -22.69 -1.03
C VAL A 154 11.62 -24.07 -0.78
N ARG A 155 12.63 -24.18 0.10
CA ARG A 155 13.30 -25.45 0.43
C ARG A 155 13.14 -25.79 1.91
N HIS A 156 12.96 -27.08 2.18
CA HIS A 156 12.95 -27.63 3.55
C HIS A 156 13.12 -29.16 3.51
N ASP A 157 13.74 -29.75 4.52
CA ASP A 157 13.75 -31.20 4.76
C ASP A 157 12.38 -31.81 5.17
N SER A 158 11.38 -31.00 5.51
CA SER A 158 10.03 -31.44 5.89
C SER A 158 9.03 -31.10 4.77
N PRO A 159 8.50 -32.10 4.05
CA PRO A 159 7.51 -31.85 2.99
C PRO A 159 6.21 -31.26 3.54
N GLU A 160 5.79 -31.65 4.75
CA GLU A 160 4.57 -31.14 5.39
C GLU A 160 4.63 -29.63 5.65
N MET A 161 5.82 -29.08 5.94
CA MET A 161 6.00 -27.63 6.09
C MET A 161 5.86 -26.91 4.75
N LEU A 162 6.34 -27.53 3.67
CA LEU A 162 6.20 -26.99 2.32
C LEU A 162 4.75 -27.04 1.84
N GLU A 163 4.00 -28.11 2.11
CA GLU A 163 2.59 -28.24 1.73
C GLU A 163 1.71 -27.12 2.31
N LYS A 164 2.01 -26.64 3.51
CA LYS A 164 1.32 -25.48 4.12
C LYS A 164 1.47 -24.19 3.31
N LEU A 165 2.49 -24.11 2.46
CA LEU A 165 2.79 -22.96 1.60
C LEU A 165 2.31 -23.15 0.15
N ALA A 166 1.73 -24.30 -0.21
CA ALA A 166 1.38 -24.63 -1.60
C ALA A 166 0.45 -23.62 -2.28
N ASN A 167 -0.34 -22.86 -1.49
CA ASN A 167 -1.26 -21.82 -1.96
C ASN A 167 -0.91 -20.42 -1.41
N MET A 168 0.35 -20.20 -1.01
CA MET A 168 0.79 -18.96 -0.38
C MET A 168 0.59 -17.74 -1.29
N THR A 169 -0.02 -16.69 -0.76
CA THR A 169 -0.19 -15.41 -1.45
C THR A 169 1.04 -14.52 -1.26
N ILE A 170 1.54 -13.93 -2.34
CA ILE A 170 2.57 -12.89 -2.30
C ILE A 170 1.93 -11.53 -2.60
N TRP A 171 2.71 -10.47 -2.47
CA TRP A 171 2.28 -9.10 -2.71
C TRP A 171 3.22 -8.45 -3.71
N ILE A 172 2.67 -7.75 -4.68
CA ILE A 172 3.44 -6.93 -5.61
C ILE A 172 3.34 -5.48 -5.16
N GLU A 173 4.42 -4.95 -4.60
CA GLU A 173 4.53 -3.57 -4.16
C GLU A 173 4.99 -2.66 -5.31
N ARG A 174 4.31 -1.52 -5.48
CA ARG A 174 4.65 -0.50 -6.45
C ARG A 174 4.60 0.88 -5.80
N LYS A 175 5.43 1.80 -6.30
CA LYS A 175 5.33 3.22 -5.95
C LYS A 175 4.12 3.83 -6.64
N LEU A 176 3.49 4.79 -5.97
CA LEU A 176 2.49 5.66 -6.59
C LEU A 176 3.19 6.73 -7.43
N ASP A 177 2.62 7.08 -8.58
CA ASP A 177 3.14 8.20 -9.38
C ASP A 177 2.99 9.54 -8.65
N LYS A 178 1.95 9.65 -7.83
CA LYS A 178 1.66 10.80 -6.98
C LYS A 178 1.25 10.33 -5.58
N ASP A 179 1.97 10.81 -4.58
CA ASP A 179 1.63 10.57 -3.18
C ASP A 179 0.23 11.10 -2.84
N ILE A 180 -0.52 10.32 -2.07
CA ILE A 180 -1.85 10.70 -1.59
C ILE A 180 -1.70 11.25 -0.17
N SER A 181 -1.85 12.56 -0.01
CA SER A 181 -1.83 13.21 1.30
C SER A 181 -3.18 13.06 2.00
N LEU A 182 -3.18 12.56 3.23
CA LEU A 182 -4.37 12.41 4.06
C LEU A 182 -4.50 13.62 4.99
N ARG A 183 -5.68 14.26 5.01
CA ARG A 183 -5.94 15.36 5.94
C ARG A 183 -6.12 14.83 7.36
N ALA A 184 -5.56 15.56 8.32
CA ALA A 184 -5.72 15.30 9.74
C ALA A 184 -6.73 16.26 10.35
N PHE A 185 -7.60 15.75 11.23
CA PHE A 185 -8.64 16.50 11.94
C PHE A 185 -8.55 16.27 13.45
N SER A 186 -8.97 17.25 14.25
CA SER A 186 -8.95 17.18 15.73
C SER A 186 -10.16 16.47 16.33
N SER A 187 -11.24 16.32 15.56
CA SER A 187 -12.46 15.64 15.98
C SER A 187 -13.12 14.92 14.80
N LYS A 188 -13.92 13.89 15.11
CA LYS A 188 -14.72 13.17 14.11
C LYS A 188 -15.71 14.09 13.39
N ALA A 189 -16.33 15.02 14.10
CA ALA A 189 -17.25 15.99 13.51
C ALA A 189 -16.56 16.91 12.50
N ALA A 190 -15.35 17.41 12.81
CA ALA A 190 -14.57 18.23 11.89
C ALA A 190 -14.20 17.45 10.61
N MET A 191 -13.82 16.18 10.76
CA MET A 191 -13.56 15.28 9.63
C MET A 191 -14.80 15.06 8.76
N GLN A 192 -15.97 14.80 9.37
CA GLN A 192 -17.23 14.60 8.63
C GLN A 192 -17.67 15.85 7.85
N ILE A 193 -17.44 17.04 8.40
CA ILE A 193 -17.73 18.31 7.73
C ILE A 193 -16.63 18.65 6.69
N GLY A 194 -15.46 18.01 6.78
CA GLY A 194 -14.31 18.25 5.90
C GLY A 194 -13.65 19.61 6.09
N LYS A 195 -13.87 20.27 7.23
CA LYS A 195 -13.34 21.61 7.58
C LYS A 195 -12.52 21.53 8.87
N ALA A 196 -11.71 22.57 9.13
CA ALA A 196 -10.89 22.70 10.34
C ALA A 196 -9.87 21.54 10.54
N THR A 197 -8.91 21.44 9.62
CA THR A 197 -7.76 20.54 9.78
C THR A 197 -6.92 20.88 11.02
N VAL A 198 -6.18 19.89 11.52
CA VAL A 198 -5.30 20.09 12.68
C VAL A 198 -4.25 21.15 12.36
N LYS A 199 -4.21 22.19 13.20
CA LYS A 199 -3.18 23.23 13.17
C LYS A 199 -2.04 22.85 14.12
N LYS A 200 -0.88 23.45 13.87
CA LYS A 200 0.29 23.34 14.75
C LYS A 200 -0.10 23.78 16.17
N ARG A 201 0.17 22.95 17.18
CA ARG A 201 -0.11 23.25 18.59
C ARG A 201 0.87 22.53 19.51
N ILE A 202 0.98 23.00 20.74
CA ILE A 202 1.78 22.34 21.78
C ILE A 202 0.90 21.29 22.47
N LEU A 203 1.38 20.05 22.50
CA LEU A 203 0.85 18.98 23.35
C LEU A 203 1.70 18.96 24.62
N ARG A 204 1.09 19.29 25.76
CA ARG A 204 1.82 19.35 27.03
C ARG A 204 2.23 17.96 27.50
N ARG A 205 3.29 17.91 28.29
CA ARG A 205 3.76 16.70 28.97
C ARG A 205 2.62 16.00 29.69
N SER A 206 2.59 14.67 29.57
CA SER A 206 1.58 13.76 30.11
C SER A 206 0.15 14.00 29.59
N MET A 207 -0.02 14.76 28.51
CA MET A 207 -1.32 14.93 27.85
C MET A 207 -1.43 14.12 26.56
N GLY A 208 -2.68 13.81 26.21
CA GLY A 208 -3.04 13.14 24.97
C GLY A 208 -3.92 14.01 24.07
N ALA A 209 -3.90 13.73 22.77
CA ALA A 209 -4.77 14.35 21.77
C ALA A 209 -5.27 13.31 20.78
N SER A 210 -6.51 13.44 20.33
CA SER A 210 -7.07 12.65 19.24
C SER A 210 -6.76 13.30 17.89
N VAL A 211 -6.39 12.48 16.92
CA VAL A 211 -6.16 12.83 15.53
C VAL A 211 -6.95 11.86 14.66
N PHE A 212 -7.72 12.40 13.73
CA PHE A 212 -8.48 11.62 12.77
C PHE A 212 -7.89 11.85 11.38
N PHE A 213 -7.48 10.78 10.71
CA PHE A 213 -7.11 10.83 9.29
C PHE A 213 -8.30 10.43 8.45
N GLU A 214 -8.63 11.23 7.43
CA GLU A 214 -9.70 10.87 6.50
C GLU A 214 -9.31 9.72 5.57
N GLU A 215 -10.33 9.11 4.96
CA GLU A 215 -10.13 8.23 3.81
C GLU A 215 -9.57 9.01 2.60
N PRO A 216 -8.72 8.37 1.77
CA PRO A 216 -8.23 8.98 0.55
C PRO A 216 -9.39 9.28 -0.42
N SER A 217 -9.57 10.56 -0.77
CA SER A 217 -10.65 11.00 -1.67
C SER A 217 -10.45 10.59 -3.13
N LYS A 218 -9.20 10.41 -3.56
CA LYS A 218 -8.83 10.02 -4.92
C LYS A 218 -7.95 8.79 -4.86
N ILE A 219 -8.49 7.68 -5.35
CA ILE A 219 -7.76 6.42 -5.51
C ILE A 219 -7.31 6.34 -6.98
N PRO A 220 -6.02 6.09 -7.26
CA PRO A 220 -5.51 5.92 -8.62
C PRO A 220 -6.25 4.81 -9.37
N SER A 221 -6.42 4.98 -10.68
CA SER A 221 -7.09 4.00 -11.55
C SER A 221 -6.39 2.64 -11.57
N SER A 222 -5.05 2.64 -11.40
CA SER A 222 -4.18 1.47 -11.30
C SER A 222 -4.47 0.58 -10.09
N CYS A 223 -5.05 1.14 -9.03
CA CYS A 223 -5.45 0.38 -7.85
C CYS A 223 -6.77 -0.38 -8.08
N LYS A 224 -6.81 -1.62 -7.62
CA LYS A 224 -7.93 -2.55 -7.74
C LYS A 224 -8.52 -2.83 -6.34
N PRO A 225 -9.81 -3.20 -6.24
CA PRO A 225 -10.38 -3.65 -4.98
C PRO A 225 -9.55 -4.79 -4.37
N GLY A 226 -9.23 -4.70 -3.08
CA GLY A 226 -8.34 -5.63 -2.39
C GLY A 226 -6.86 -5.21 -2.37
N ASP A 227 -6.47 -4.19 -3.13
CA ASP A 227 -5.14 -3.58 -2.98
C ASP A 227 -5.03 -2.85 -1.64
N VAL A 228 -3.80 -2.74 -1.13
CA VAL A 228 -3.50 -1.99 0.09
C VAL A 228 -2.57 -0.84 -0.24
N LEU A 229 -3.05 0.38 -0.07
CA LEU A 229 -2.22 1.59 -0.09
C LEU A 229 -1.45 1.68 1.23
N THR A 230 -0.16 1.98 1.17
CA THR A 230 0.72 2.07 2.34
C THR A 230 1.55 3.34 2.30
N GLY A 231 1.90 3.84 3.48
CA GLY A 231 2.80 4.97 3.61
C GLY A 231 3.08 5.30 5.06
N THR A 232 3.33 6.58 5.34
CA THR A 232 3.84 7.03 6.64
C THR A 232 3.04 8.20 7.20
N ALA A 233 2.87 8.19 8.52
CA ALA A 233 2.26 9.23 9.32
C ALA A 233 3.29 9.83 10.27
N ASN A 234 3.31 11.16 10.36
CA ASN A 234 4.17 11.93 11.25
C ASN A 234 3.28 12.82 12.12
N TYR A 235 3.50 12.78 13.44
CA TYR A 235 2.65 13.51 14.40
C TYR A 235 3.29 14.79 14.94
N ALA A 236 4.62 14.79 15.11
CA ALA A 236 5.37 15.95 15.53
C ALA A 236 5.61 16.91 14.34
N SER A 237 5.63 18.23 14.60
CA SER A 237 5.92 19.21 13.56
C SER A 237 7.40 19.24 13.15
N GLY A 238 8.28 18.66 13.98
CA GLY A 238 9.69 19.02 13.99
C GLY A 238 9.89 20.40 14.62
N ASP A 239 11.11 20.66 15.07
CA ASP A 239 11.52 21.96 15.61
C ASP A 239 12.97 22.21 15.18
N VAL A 240 13.22 23.39 14.60
CA VAL A 240 14.53 23.81 14.11
C VAL A 240 15.51 24.03 15.26
N SER A 241 15.00 24.27 16.47
CA SER A 241 15.81 24.40 17.68
C SER A 241 16.29 23.06 18.24
N LEU A 242 15.72 21.94 17.78
CA LEU A 242 16.14 20.61 18.20
C LEU A 242 17.26 20.09 17.30
N LEU A 243 18.14 19.29 17.89
CA LEU A 243 19.15 18.55 17.14
C LEU A 243 18.46 17.44 16.32
N GLY A 244 18.41 17.62 15.00
CA GLY A 244 17.77 16.69 14.05
C GLY A 244 16.40 17.16 13.57
N GLU A 245 15.66 16.31 12.85
CA GLU A 245 14.39 16.69 12.23
C GLU A 245 13.22 16.88 13.22
N GLY A 246 13.41 16.50 14.50
CA GLY A 246 12.36 16.55 15.54
C GLY A 246 11.13 15.70 15.21
N LYS A 247 11.31 14.67 14.38
CA LYS A 247 10.30 13.68 13.96
C LYS A 247 10.88 12.29 14.07
N ARG A 248 10.02 11.28 14.24
CA ARG A 248 10.45 9.87 14.18
C ARG A 248 11.00 9.58 12.78
N PRO A 249 12.27 9.14 12.65
CA PRO A 249 12.81 8.75 11.35
C PRO A 249 11.93 7.67 10.71
N GLY A 250 11.55 7.86 9.45
CA GLY A 250 10.66 6.94 8.72
C GLY A 250 9.18 7.01 9.12
N GLY A 251 8.80 7.78 10.14
CA GLY A 251 7.42 7.95 10.59
C GLY A 251 6.78 6.66 11.14
N TYR A 252 5.46 6.69 11.26
CA TYR A 252 4.61 5.58 11.69
C TYR A 252 3.86 4.99 10.51
N LYS A 253 3.59 3.68 10.48
CA LYS A 253 2.94 3.07 9.31
C LYS A 253 1.46 3.43 9.29
N ILE A 254 0.99 3.80 8.10
CA ILE A 254 -0.43 3.97 7.81
C ILE A 254 -0.78 3.20 6.53
N SER A 255 -1.93 2.55 6.52
CA SER A 255 -2.43 1.86 5.35
C SER A 255 -3.92 2.08 5.13
N TYR A 256 -4.35 1.93 3.89
CA TYR A 256 -5.73 1.97 3.48
C TYR A 256 -6.05 0.79 2.57
N LEU A 257 -7.13 0.06 2.87
CA LEU A 257 -7.64 -1.01 2.02
C LEU A 257 -8.52 -0.41 0.91
N VAL A 258 -8.20 -0.72 -0.34
CA VAL A 258 -8.98 -0.24 -1.49
C VAL A 258 -10.29 -1.01 -1.59
N GLY A 259 -11.40 -0.28 -1.43
CA GLY A 259 -12.76 -0.80 -1.55
C GLY A 259 -13.23 -0.99 -3.01
N PRO A 260 -14.46 -1.48 -3.19
CA PRO A 260 -15.07 -1.58 -4.51
C PRO A 260 -15.20 -0.19 -5.15
N LYS A 261 -14.95 -0.11 -6.46
CA LYS A 261 -15.14 1.14 -7.20
C LYS A 261 -16.63 1.51 -7.21
N PRO A 262 -16.99 2.80 -7.04
CA PRO A 262 -18.38 3.22 -7.18
C PRO A 262 -18.87 2.85 -8.59
N PRO A 263 -20.16 2.48 -8.74
CA PRO A 263 -20.71 2.22 -10.05
C PRO A 263 -20.52 3.46 -10.92
N THR A 264 -19.90 3.29 -12.09
CA THR A 264 -19.78 4.35 -13.08
C THR A 264 -21.20 4.81 -13.38
N LYS A 265 -21.55 6.04 -12.98
CA LYS A 265 -22.78 6.65 -13.46
C LYS A 265 -22.70 6.62 -15.00
N PRO A 266 -23.71 6.10 -15.71
CA PRO A 266 -23.72 6.18 -17.16
C PRO A 266 -23.52 7.65 -17.53
N SER A 267 -22.56 7.92 -18.41
CA SER A 267 -22.37 9.25 -18.97
C SER A 267 -23.69 9.68 -19.57
N THR A 268 -24.29 10.74 -19.03
CA THR A 268 -25.37 11.49 -19.66
C THR A 268 -24.79 12.27 -20.83
N ASP A 269 -24.29 11.54 -21.83
CA ASP A 269 -24.05 11.97 -23.21
C ASP A 269 -24.70 10.94 -24.16
N ALA A 270 -25.80 10.32 -23.70
CA ALA A 270 -26.79 9.78 -24.60
C ALA A 270 -27.80 10.90 -24.81
N THR A 271 -27.73 11.54 -25.97
CA THR A 271 -28.81 12.33 -26.56
C THR A 271 -30.12 11.63 -26.25
N THR A 272 -30.98 12.26 -25.43
CA THR A 272 -32.36 11.84 -25.28
C THR A 272 -32.92 11.69 -26.71
N PRO A 273 -33.34 10.50 -27.16
CA PRO A 273 -34.11 10.43 -28.39
C PRO A 273 -35.37 11.24 -28.09
N GLU A 274 -35.53 12.39 -28.75
CA GLU A 274 -36.80 13.10 -28.73
C GLU A 274 -37.87 12.08 -29.15
N LEU A 275 -38.88 11.93 -28.29
CA LEU A 275 -40.08 11.17 -28.63
C LEU A 275 -40.59 11.71 -29.98
N PRO A 276 -40.93 10.84 -30.95
CA PRO A 276 -41.48 11.30 -32.22
C PRO A 276 -42.73 12.13 -31.92
N ASP A 277 -42.70 13.39 -32.38
CA ASP A 277 -43.76 14.35 -32.18
C ASP A 277 -45.01 13.90 -32.97
N GLU A 278 -45.96 13.25 -32.29
CA GLU A 278 -47.20 12.68 -32.86
C GLU A 278 -48.23 13.72 -33.34
N ARG A 279 -47.89 15.01 -33.33
CA ARG A 279 -48.79 16.10 -33.74
C ARG A 279 -48.97 16.14 -35.26
N THR A 280 -50.23 16.13 -35.71
CA THR A 280 -50.61 16.21 -37.12
C THR A 280 -50.18 17.55 -37.74
N VAL A 281 -49.90 17.54 -39.05
CA VAL A 281 -49.39 18.72 -39.81
C VAL A 281 -50.30 19.95 -39.63
N GLU A 282 -51.60 19.74 -39.44
CA GLU A 282 -52.60 20.78 -39.23
C GLU A 282 -52.41 21.53 -37.91
N GLU A 283 -51.97 20.86 -36.84
CA GLU A 283 -51.72 21.48 -35.54
C GLU A 283 -50.47 22.38 -35.57
N LYS A 284 -49.45 21.98 -36.33
CA LYS A 284 -48.21 22.77 -36.53
C LYS A 284 -48.46 24.04 -37.35
N ILE A 285 -49.36 23.96 -38.34
CA ILE A 285 -49.75 25.13 -39.13
C ILE A 285 -50.58 26.10 -38.28
N ALA A 286 -51.47 25.59 -37.42
CA ALA A 286 -52.26 26.44 -36.53
C ALA A 286 -51.40 27.21 -35.51
N GLU A 287 -50.36 26.57 -34.97
CA GLU A 287 -49.42 27.19 -34.04
C GLU A 287 -48.53 28.24 -34.73
N ALA A 288 -48.05 27.96 -35.96
CA ALA A 288 -47.30 28.94 -36.75
C ALA A 288 -48.15 30.17 -37.14
N ILE A 289 -49.43 29.98 -37.46
CA ILE A 289 -50.37 31.09 -37.74
C ILE A 289 -50.65 31.90 -36.46
N ARG A 290 -50.67 31.24 -35.29
CA ARG A 290 -50.85 31.89 -34.00
C ARG A 290 -49.64 32.75 -33.65
N ASP A 291 -48.42 32.24 -33.80
CA ASP A 291 -47.20 33.00 -33.53
C ASP A 291 -47.04 34.19 -34.48
N LEU A 292 -47.43 34.03 -35.75
CA LEU A 292 -47.38 35.12 -36.74
C LEU A 292 -48.45 36.21 -36.52
N LYS A 293 -49.53 35.92 -35.78
CA LYS A 293 -50.52 36.92 -35.34
C LYS A 293 -50.13 37.65 -34.05
N VAL A 294 -49.17 37.11 -33.31
CA VAL A 294 -48.67 37.70 -32.05
C VAL A 294 -47.37 38.49 -32.27
N SER A 295 -46.77 38.45 -33.46
CA SER A 295 -45.68 39.35 -33.89
C SER A 295 -46.18 40.63 -34.53
#